data_AF-A0A1I8A0M0-F1
#
_entry.id   AF-A0A1I8A0M0-F1
#
_cell.length_a   1.000
_cell.length_b   1.000
_cell.length_c   1.000
_cell.angle_alpha   90.00
_cell.angle_beta   90.00
_cell.angle_gamma   90.00
#
_symmetry.space_group_name_H-M   'P 1'
#
loop_
_entity.id
_entity.type
_entity.pdbx_description
1 polymer ?
#
loop_
_entity_poly.entity_id
_entity_poly.type
_entity_poly.pdbx_seq_one_letter_code
_entity_poly.pdbx_strand_id
1 'polypeptide(L)'
;PSSNSRATAADDATTTPTQTMGRETTTGGDKMAELMDIIKQQQESIAALLKATATAPAPSAASAVLDKKQILMEKLANTMEIFAYDEAIDSTFDTWIARYDVVFRKDGEDLQDEDRVRLLLRKLTTDTYNRYAKLLLPLKPTDLDFATTIDKMTCFFGHRESLFRSRY
;
A
#
# COMPACT_ATOMS: atom_id res chain seq x y z
N PRO A 1 -22.67 -55.88 31.55
CA PRO A 1 -23.39 -57.10 31.13
C PRO A 1 -23.50 -57.09 29.61
N SER A 2 -22.87 -58.09 28.99
CA SER A 2 -23.20 -58.64 27.67
C SER A 2 -22.96 -57.77 26.43
N SER A 3 -22.50 -58.28 25.30
CA SER A 3 -21.67 -59.45 24.99
C SER A 3 -21.31 -59.29 23.50
N ASN A 4 -20.08 -59.67 23.22
CA ASN A 4 -19.37 -59.71 21.95
C ASN A 4 -20.07 -60.55 20.85
N SER A 5 -19.78 -60.28 19.57
CA SER A 5 -19.85 -61.25 18.46
C SER A 5 -18.94 -60.74 17.32
N ARG A 6 -17.69 -61.24 17.23
CA ARG A 6 -17.26 -62.49 16.53
C ARG A 6 -17.25 -62.27 15.01
N ALA A 7 -16.08 -62.24 14.37
CA ALA A 7 -15.45 -63.36 13.64
C ALA A 7 -14.37 -62.71 12.74
N THR A 8 -13.23 -63.25 12.31
CA THR A 8 -12.54 -64.55 12.32
C THR A 8 -11.22 -64.26 11.58
N ALA A 9 -10.06 -64.55 12.17
CA ALA A 9 -9.23 -65.72 11.84
C ALA A 9 -8.61 -65.69 10.44
N ALA A 10 -7.30 -65.49 10.41
CA ALA A 10 -6.29 -66.33 9.74
C ALA A 10 -4.95 -65.57 9.78
N ASP A 11 -3.79 -66.16 9.98
CA ASP A 11 -3.34 -67.47 10.45
C ASP A 11 -1.80 -67.34 10.41
N ASP A 12 -1.11 -68.11 11.25
CA ASP A 12 0.23 -68.63 11.00
C ASP A 12 1.44 -67.66 11.00
N ALA A 13 2.54 -67.87 11.71
CA ALA A 13 2.91 -68.80 12.77
C ALA A 13 4.32 -68.40 13.24
N THR A 14 4.74 -69.07 14.32
CA THR A 14 6.12 -69.49 14.54
C THR A 14 7.02 -68.58 15.39
N THR A 15 6.93 -68.85 16.70
CA THR A 15 8.01 -69.47 17.50
C THR A 15 9.27 -68.63 17.83
N THR A 16 9.20 -68.01 19.00
CA THR A 16 10.13 -68.16 20.16
C THR A 16 11.60 -67.67 20.03
N PRO A 17 12.38 -67.60 21.14
CA PRO A 17 12.87 -66.33 21.67
C PRO A 17 14.41 -66.27 21.70
N THR A 18 15.02 -65.09 21.79
CA THR A 18 16.35 -64.96 22.38
C THR A 18 16.49 -63.59 23.01
N GLN A 19 16.28 -63.55 24.32
CA GLN A 19 16.89 -62.55 25.17
C GLN A 19 18.38 -62.92 25.26
N THR A 20 19.24 -62.13 24.62
CA THR A 20 20.68 -62.09 24.92
C THR A 20 21.06 -60.65 25.17
N MET A 21 21.64 -60.45 26.33
CA MET A 21 21.95 -59.18 26.97
C MET A 21 23.23 -58.57 26.38
N GLY A 22 23.20 -57.28 26.04
CA GLY A 22 24.35 -56.44 25.68
C GLY A 22 23.84 -55.10 25.13
N ARG A 23 23.82 -54.00 25.91
CA ARG A 23 24.87 -52.95 25.93
C ARG A 23 25.28 -52.61 24.48
N GLU A 24 24.96 -51.45 23.88
CA GLU A 24 25.44 -50.10 24.19
C GLU A 24 24.76 -49.05 23.26
N THR A 25 24.77 -47.81 23.72
CA THR A 25 24.22 -46.59 23.11
C THR A 25 24.82 -46.25 21.74
N THR A 26 24.01 -46.06 20.69
CA THR A 26 24.34 -45.11 19.62
C THR A 26 23.07 -44.64 18.90
N THR A 27 22.63 -43.43 19.22
CA THR A 27 21.49 -42.72 18.59
C THR A 27 21.94 -41.34 18.08
N GLY A 28 23.25 -41.07 18.09
CA GLY A 28 23.84 -39.79 17.71
C GLY A 28 24.15 -39.65 16.22
N GLY A 29 24.40 -40.75 15.51
CA GLY A 29 24.80 -40.75 14.10
C GLY A 29 23.65 -40.45 13.13
N ASP A 30 22.50 -41.09 13.35
CA ASP A 30 21.34 -40.98 12.45
C ASP A 30 20.67 -39.60 12.53
N LYS A 31 20.66 -38.97 13.71
CA LYS A 31 20.13 -37.62 13.92
C LYS A 31 21.01 -36.54 13.27
N MET A 32 22.33 -36.74 13.16
CA MET A 32 23.24 -35.80 12.51
C MET A 32 23.09 -35.86 10.99
N ALA A 33 22.88 -37.05 10.44
CA ALA A 33 22.61 -37.24 9.01
C ALA A 33 21.27 -36.60 8.61
N GLU A 34 20.22 -36.79 9.42
CA GLU A 34 18.92 -36.14 9.22
C GLU A 34 19.02 -34.61 9.35
N LEU A 35 19.81 -34.09 10.30
CA LEU A 35 20.08 -32.65 10.42
C LEU A 35 20.80 -32.08 9.18
N MET A 36 21.76 -32.83 8.61
CA MET A 36 22.49 -32.38 7.43
C MET A 36 21.58 -32.31 6.19
N ASP A 37 20.67 -33.28 6.05
CA ASP A 37 19.69 -33.32 4.97
C ASP A 37 18.68 -32.15 5.08
N ILE A 38 18.17 -31.89 6.29
CA ILE A 38 17.27 -30.76 6.56
C ILE A 38 17.95 -29.41 6.28
N ILE A 39 19.22 -29.24 6.68
CA ILE A 39 19.99 -28.00 6.43
C ILE A 39 20.25 -27.80 4.95
N LYS A 40 20.57 -28.88 4.22
CA LYS A 40 20.79 -28.84 2.77
C LYS A 40 19.50 -28.47 2.04
N GLN A 41 18.38 -29.11 2.40
CA GLN A 41 17.05 -28.80 1.88
C GLN A 41 16.66 -27.33 2.16
N GLN A 42 16.96 -26.82 3.36
CA GLN A 42 16.73 -25.43 3.71
C GLN A 42 17.57 -24.49 2.83
N GLN A 43 18.85 -24.77 2.62
CA GLN A 43 19.74 -23.94 1.81
C GLN A 43 19.30 -23.87 0.34
N GLU A 44 18.85 -24.99 -0.23
CA GLU A 44 18.31 -25.05 -1.59
C GLU A 44 17.03 -24.22 -1.75
N SER A 45 16.15 -24.23 -0.75
CA SER A 45 14.90 -23.43 -0.77
C SER A 45 15.17 -21.91 -0.73
N ILE A 46 16.18 -21.48 0.04
CA ILE A 46 16.59 -20.07 0.10
C ILE A 46 17.25 -19.66 -1.22
N ALA A 47 18.11 -20.51 -1.79
CA ALA A 47 18.73 -20.26 -3.09
C ALA A 47 17.70 -20.16 -4.23
N ALA A 48 16.65 -20.98 -4.21
CA ALA A 48 15.55 -20.91 -5.16
C ALA A 48 14.74 -19.61 -5.04
N LEU A 49 14.47 -19.13 -3.82
CA LEU A 49 13.80 -17.84 -3.57
C LEU A 49 14.64 -16.63 -4.04
N LEU A 50 15.95 -16.66 -3.81
CA LEU A 50 16.89 -15.63 -4.30
C LEU A 50 16.97 -15.62 -5.83
N LYS A 51 16.96 -16.79 -6.47
CA LYS A 51 17.01 -16.90 -7.93
C LYS A 51 15.69 -16.48 -8.59
N ALA A 52 14.54 -16.79 -7.97
CA ALA A 52 13.22 -16.38 -8.47
C ALA A 52 13.03 -14.85 -8.38
N THR A 53 13.57 -14.20 -7.35
CA THR A 53 13.59 -12.73 -7.25
C THR A 53 14.60 -12.07 -8.19
N ALA A 54 15.70 -12.75 -8.54
CA ALA A 54 16.66 -12.27 -9.55
C ALA A 54 16.22 -12.48 -11.01
N THR A 55 15.29 -13.41 -11.27
CA THR A 55 14.83 -13.79 -12.62
C THR A 55 13.45 -13.21 -12.97
N ALA A 56 12.73 -12.64 -11.99
CA ALA A 56 11.64 -11.74 -12.31
C ALA A 56 12.24 -10.48 -12.97
N PRO A 57 11.64 -9.92 -14.04
CA PRO A 57 11.92 -8.53 -14.37
C PRO A 57 11.67 -7.75 -13.08
N ALA A 58 12.71 -7.13 -12.53
CA ALA A 58 12.58 -6.30 -11.35
C ALA A 58 11.34 -5.43 -11.54
N PRO A 59 10.45 -5.26 -10.54
CA PRO A 59 9.51 -4.15 -10.61
C PRO A 59 10.41 -2.94 -10.79
N SER A 60 10.37 -2.37 -12.00
CA SER A 60 11.22 -1.26 -12.38
C SER A 60 11.11 -0.24 -11.25
N ALA A 61 12.22 0.28 -10.74
CA ALA A 61 12.20 1.22 -9.63
C ALA A 61 11.19 2.37 -9.89
N ALA A 62 10.92 2.69 -11.16
CA ALA A 62 9.86 3.59 -11.60
C ALA A 62 8.44 3.16 -11.17
N SER A 63 8.08 1.88 -11.24
CA SER A 63 6.78 1.35 -10.81
C SER A 63 6.64 1.39 -9.28
N ALA A 64 7.67 1.00 -8.54
CA ALA A 64 7.66 1.06 -7.07
C ALA A 64 7.63 2.51 -6.53
N VAL A 65 8.24 3.45 -7.25
CA VAL A 65 8.17 4.90 -6.93
C VAL A 65 6.79 5.47 -7.29
N LEU A 66 6.19 5.05 -8.40
CA LEU A 66 4.84 5.46 -8.77
C LEU A 66 3.79 4.96 -7.76
N ASP A 67 3.92 3.71 -7.29
CA ASP A 67 3.09 3.15 -6.22
C ASP A 67 3.20 3.98 -4.92
N LYS A 68 4.42 4.28 -4.47
CA LYS A 68 4.62 5.12 -3.27
C LYS A 68 4.03 6.52 -3.43
N LYS A 69 4.21 7.15 -4.60
CA LYS A 69 3.64 8.47 -4.89
C LYS A 69 2.11 8.43 -4.90
N GLN A 70 1.50 7.41 -5.50
CA GLN A 70 0.05 7.23 -5.48
C GLN A 70 -0.48 6.99 -4.07
N ILE A 71 0.18 6.14 -3.27
CA ILE A 71 -0.18 5.89 -1.88
C ILE A 71 -0.09 7.19 -1.06
N LEU A 72 0.97 7.99 -1.25
CA LEU A 72 1.10 9.30 -0.62
C LEU A 72 -0.05 10.22 -1.04
N MET A 73 -0.29 10.38 -2.34
CA MET A 73 -1.36 11.21 -2.88
C MET A 73 -2.74 10.78 -2.39
N GLU A 74 -2.96 9.49 -2.17
CA GLU A 74 -4.19 8.96 -1.58
C GLU A 74 -4.30 9.22 -0.09
N LYS A 75 -3.22 9.05 0.66
CA LYS A 75 -3.16 9.43 2.07
C LYS A 75 -3.49 10.92 2.25
N LEU A 76 -2.88 11.80 1.45
CA LEU A 76 -3.13 13.24 1.50
C LEU A 76 -4.56 13.57 1.10
N ALA A 77 -5.06 12.93 0.04
CA ALA A 77 -6.46 13.07 -0.37
C ALA A 77 -7.44 12.64 0.74
N ASN A 78 -7.11 11.65 1.57
CA ASN A 78 -7.95 11.22 2.68
C ASN A 78 -7.88 12.17 3.88
N THR A 79 -6.75 12.86 4.09
CA THR A 79 -6.63 13.87 5.15
C THR A 79 -7.38 15.17 4.83
N MET A 80 -7.72 15.38 3.56
CA MET A 80 -8.42 16.56 3.06
C MET A 80 -9.91 16.29 2.87
N GLU A 81 -10.74 17.20 3.35
CA GLU A 81 -12.18 17.15 3.08
C GLU A 81 -12.48 17.60 1.64
N ILE A 82 -13.55 17.03 1.06
CA ILE A 82 -13.99 17.39 -0.30
C ILE A 82 -14.49 18.83 -0.28
N PHE A 83 -13.93 19.67 -1.14
CA PHE A 83 -14.37 21.04 -1.34
C PHE A 83 -15.60 21.07 -2.25
N ALA A 84 -16.71 21.55 -1.70
CA ALA A 84 -17.92 21.84 -2.43
C ALA A 84 -18.20 23.34 -2.34
N TYR A 85 -18.10 24.04 -3.47
CA TYR A 85 -18.54 25.42 -3.53
C TYR A 85 -20.06 25.48 -3.57
N ASP A 86 -20.65 26.17 -2.60
CA ASP A 86 -22.08 26.39 -2.51
C ASP A 86 -22.35 27.87 -2.22
N GLU A 87 -23.19 28.49 -3.04
CA GLU A 87 -23.54 29.91 -2.94
C GLU A 87 -24.37 30.23 -1.69
N ALA A 88 -25.02 29.24 -1.07
CA ALA A 88 -25.83 29.42 0.12
C ALA A 88 -25.04 29.29 1.43
N ILE A 89 -23.87 28.64 1.40
CA ILE A 89 -23.11 28.28 2.61
C ILE A 89 -21.88 29.20 2.83
N ASP A 90 -21.60 30.13 1.91
CA ASP A 90 -20.41 31.00 1.94
C ASP A 90 -19.10 30.20 2.18
N SER A 91 -19.08 28.94 1.73
CA SER A 91 -17.91 28.08 1.86
C SER A 91 -16.88 28.49 0.82
N THR A 92 -15.98 29.40 1.22
CA THR A 92 -14.98 29.98 0.33
C THR A 92 -13.76 29.09 0.19
N PHE A 93 -13.15 29.15 -0.99
CA PHE A 93 -11.91 28.43 -1.25
C PHE A 93 -10.75 28.92 -0.38
N ASP A 94 -10.73 30.21 -0.03
CA ASP A 94 -9.71 30.83 0.84
C ASP A 94 -9.62 30.13 2.21
N THR A 95 -10.78 29.89 2.85
CA THR A 95 -10.83 29.22 4.15
C THR A 95 -10.38 27.75 4.05
N TRP A 96 -10.76 27.08 2.97
CA TRP A 96 -10.39 25.69 2.72
C TRP A 96 -8.88 25.56 2.46
N ILE A 97 -8.31 26.40 1.59
CA ILE A 97 -6.87 26.35 1.30
C ILE A 97 -6.04 26.77 2.51
N ALA A 98 -6.46 27.74 3.33
CA ALA A 98 -5.76 28.10 4.56
C ALA A 98 -5.66 26.92 5.55
N ARG A 99 -6.70 26.08 5.62
CA ARG A 99 -6.72 24.88 6.46
C ARG A 99 -5.76 23.79 5.97
N TYR A 100 -5.62 23.65 4.66
CA TYR A 100 -4.84 22.59 4.04
C TYR A 100 -3.51 23.06 3.42
N ASP A 101 -3.16 24.35 3.52
CA ASP A 101 -1.89 24.92 3.04
C ASP A 101 -0.71 24.17 3.64
N VAL A 102 -0.79 23.86 4.93
CA VAL A 102 0.25 23.09 5.64
C VAL A 102 0.43 21.70 5.03
N VAL A 103 -0.66 21.05 4.59
CA VAL A 103 -0.61 19.73 3.97
C VAL A 103 0.07 19.81 2.60
N PHE A 104 -0.27 20.79 1.78
CA PHE A 104 0.41 20.98 0.49
C PHE A 104 1.88 21.40 0.65
N ARG A 105 2.20 22.17 1.71
CA ARG A 105 3.56 22.68 1.95
C ARG A 105 4.48 21.63 2.60
N LYS A 106 4.01 20.91 3.62
CA LYS A 106 4.80 19.94 4.38
C LYS A 106 4.71 18.55 3.79
N ASP A 107 3.50 18.03 3.63
CA ASP A 107 3.31 16.68 3.11
C ASP A 107 3.40 16.62 1.58
N GLY A 108 3.09 17.74 0.91
CA GLY A 108 3.25 17.90 -0.53
C GLY A 108 4.65 18.36 -0.95
N GLU A 109 5.61 18.54 -0.04
CA GLU A 109 6.99 18.95 -0.39
C GLU A 109 7.64 18.00 -1.40
N ASP A 110 7.37 16.70 -1.26
CA ASP A 110 7.86 15.62 -2.13
C ASP A 110 7.12 15.54 -3.49
N LEU A 111 5.97 16.22 -3.62
CA LEU A 111 5.16 16.21 -4.84
C LEU A 111 5.51 17.37 -5.78
N GLN A 112 5.54 17.09 -7.09
CA GLN A 112 5.65 18.12 -8.11
C GLN A 112 4.36 18.95 -8.20
N ASP A 113 4.44 20.16 -8.74
CA ASP A 113 3.28 21.05 -8.83
C ASP A 113 2.12 20.43 -9.63
N GLU A 114 2.41 19.66 -10.69
CA GLU A 114 1.38 18.87 -11.39
C GLU A 114 0.64 17.88 -10.47
N ASP A 115 1.35 17.19 -9.58
CA ASP A 115 0.74 16.24 -8.65
C ASP A 115 -0.05 16.98 -7.57
N ARG A 116 0.44 18.13 -7.08
CA ARG A 116 -0.31 18.97 -6.12
C ARG A 116 -1.60 19.50 -6.73
N VAL A 117 -1.55 19.96 -7.98
CA VAL A 117 -2.73 20.40 -8.74
C VAL A 117 -3.69 19.23 -8.94
N ARG A 118 -3.22 18.06 -9.37
CA ARG A 118 -4.06 16.86 -9.50
C ARG A 118 -4.70 16.45 -8.17
N LEU A 119 -3.97 16.54 -7.06
CA LEU A 119 -4.48 16.26 -5.72
C LEU A 119 -5.60 17.24 -5.34
N LEU A 120 -5.35 18.52 -5.57
CA LEU A 120 -6.34 19.58 -5.37
C LEU A 120 -7.59 19.29 -6.19
N LEU A 121 -7.45 19.07 -7.51
CA LEU A 121 -8.54 18.75 -8.43
C LEU A 121 -9.35 17.52 -8.00
N ARG A 122 -8.70 16.50 -7.43
CA ARG A 122 -9.36 15.30 -6.89
C ARG A 122 -10.19 15.59 -5.63
N LYS A 123 -9.92 16.69 -4.92
CA LYS A 123 -10.68 17.11 -3.74
C LYS A 123 -11.84 18.04 -4.07
N LEU A 124 -12.00 18.51 -5.31
CA LEU A 124 -13.20 19.25 -5.69
C LEU A 124 -14.37 18.31 -5.96
N THR A 125 -15.58 18.79 -5.68
CA THR A 125 -16.80 18.18 -6.25
C THR A 125 -16.85 18.37 -7.77
N THR A 126 -17.57 17.48 -8.45
CA THR A 126 -17.78 17.52 -9.90
C THR A 126 -18.31 18.87 -10.38
N ASP A 127 -19.20 19.49 -9.60
CA ASP A 127 -19.79 20.78 -9.93
C ASP A 127 -18.76 21.92 -9.88
N THR A 128 -17.99 22.00 -8.79
CA THR A 128 -16.92 22.99 -8.64
C THR A 128 -15.84 22.82 -9.70
N TYR A 129 -15.46 21.57 -9.99
CA TYR A 129 -14.53 21.24 -11.07
C TYR A 129 -15.05 21.71 -12.44
N ASN A 130 -16.34 21.49 -12.75
CA ASN A 130 -16.94 21.91 -14.01
C ASN A 130 -16.94 23.44 -14.16
N ARG A 131 -17.25 24.18 -13.08
CA ARG A 131 -17.15 25.65 -13.06
C ARG A 131 -15.71 26.09 -13.28
N TYR A 132 -14.75 25.51 -12.56
CA TYR A 132 -13.34 25.82 -12.72
C TYR A 132 -12.86 25.57 -14.16
N ALA A 133 -13.17 24.40 -14.73
CA ALA A 133 -12.81 24.04 -16.10
C ALA A 133 -13.43 24.97 -17.15
N LYS A 134 -14.69 25.41 -16.96
CA LYS A 134 -15.35 26.40 -17.83
C LYS A 134 -14.64 27.75 -17.80
N LEU A 135 -14.18 28.18 -16.63
CA LEU A 135 -13.49 29.46 -16.42
C LEU A 135 -12.04 29.46 -16.91
N LEU A 136 -11.45 28.28 -17.07
CA LEU A 136 -10.07 28.07 -17.50
C LEU A 136 -9.87 28.06 -19.02
N LEU A 137 -10.94 27.92 -19.80
CA LEU A 137 -10.85 27.85 -21.27
C LEU A 137 -10.12 29.08 -21.84
N PRO A 138 -9.15 28.91 -22.77
CA PRO A 138 -8.77 27.69 -23.51
C PRO A 138 -7.68 26.82 -22.87
N LEU A 139 -7.24 27.11 -21.64
CA LEU A 139 -6.17 26.38 -20.96
C LEU A 139 -6.70 25.15 -20.20
N LYS A 140 -5.83 24.16 -19.96
CA LYS A 140 -6.15 22.97 -19.17
C LYS A 140 -5.86 23.22 -17.69
N PRO A 141 -6.73 22.77 -16.76
CA PRO A 141 -6.51 22.90 -15.33
C PRO A 141 -5.22 22.22 -14.85
N THR A 142 -4.73 21.22 -15.57
CA THR A 142 -3.51 20.46 -15.26
C THR A 142 -2.22 21.08 -15.81
N ASP A 143 -2.32 22.10 -16.66
CA ASP A 143 -1.17 22.77 -17.31
C ASP A 143 -0.69 23.99 -16.50
N LEU A 144 -1.46 24.39 -15.48
CA LEU A 144 -1.14 25.50 -14.60
C LEU A 144 -0.25 25.03 -13.45
N ASP A 145 0.65 25.92 -13.02
CA ASP A 145 1.38 25.76 -11.78
C ASP A 145 0.44 25.73 -10.56
N PHE A 146 0.87 25.10 -9.47
CA PHE A 146 0.09 25.02 -8.24
C PHE A 146 -0.26 26.40 -7.70
N ALA A 147 0.69 27.34 -7.63
CA ALA A 147 0.43 28.68 -7.12
C ALA A 147 -0.56 29.45 -8.00
N THR A 148 -0.46 29.29 -9.32
CA THR A 148 -1.39 29.92 -10.28
C THR A 148 -2.79 29.31 -10.16
N THR A 149 -2.88 28.00 -9.96
CA THR A 149 -4.14 27.29 -9.74
C THR A 149 -4.85 27.78 -8.47
N ILE A 150 -4.10 27.93 -7.37
CA ILE A 150 -4.63 28.48 -6.12
C ILE A 150 -5.12 29.92 -6.32
N ASP A 151 -4.32 30.78 -6.97
CA ASP A 151 -4.73 32.17 -7.25
C ASP A 151 -6.04 32.25 -8.05
N LYS A 152 -6.14 31.47 -9.14
CA LYS A 152 -7.36 31.40 -9.95
C LYS A 152 -8.54 30.89 -9.14
N MET A 153 -8.38 29.81 -8.40
CA MET A 153 -9.46 29.26 -7.58
C MET A 153 -9.88 30.22 -6.47
N THR A 154 -8.96 30.91 -5.81
CA THR A 154 -9.30 31.94 -4.81
C THR A 154 -9.98 33.14 -5.47
N CYS A 155 -9.58 33.55 -6.68
CA CYS A 155 -10.25 34.63 -7.39
C CYS A 155 -11.70 34.28 -7.79
N PHE A 156 -11.99 33.02 -8.13
CA PHE A 156 -13.31 32.59 -8.60
C PHE A 156 -14.23 32.08 -7.48
N PHE A 157 -13.67 31.38 -6.49
CA PHE A 157 -14.38 30.69 -5.41
C PHE A 157 -14.02 31.22 -4.01
N GLY A 158 -13.14 32.21 -3.91
CA GLY A 158 -12.82 32.89 -2.65
C GLY A 158 -13.84 33.97 -2.30
N HIS A 159 -13.64 34.58 -1.12
CA HIS A 159 -14.43 35.74 -0.73
C HIS A 159 -14.13 36.88 -1.70
N ARG A 160 -15.14 37.67 -2.09
CA ARG A 160 -14.99 38.82 -3.01
C ARG A 160 -14.03 39.91 -2.52
N GLU A 161 -13.52 39.77 -1.30
CA GLU A 161 -12.56 40.67 -0.69
C GLU A 161 -11.15 40.36 -1.17
N SER A 162 -10.81 41.04 -2.26
CA SER A 162 -9.50 41.62 -2.51
C SER A 162 -8.31 40.66 -2.57
N LEU A 163 -7.73 40.60 -3.76
CA LEU A 163 -6.45 40.00 -4.18
C LEU A 163 -5.20 40.51 -3.40
N PHE A 164 -5.34 40.88 -2.13
CA PHE A 164 -4.39 41.71 -1.38
C PHE A 164 -3.96 41.16 -0.02
N ARG A 165 -3.99 39.84 0.18
CA ARG A 165 -3.21 39.25 1.28
C ARG A 165 -2.09 38.38 0.76
N SER A 166 -1.22 39.02 -0.02
CA SER A 166 0.14 38.56 -0.27
C SER A 166 0.87 38.34 1.06
N ARG A 167 0.90 37.07 1.48
CA ARG A 167 2.03 36.34 2.11
C ARG A 167 3.13 37.22 2.73
N TYR A 168 3.20 37.20 4.07
CA TYR A 168 4.40 37.51 4.85
C TYR A 168 5.18 36.22 5.12
#